data_AF-A0A7V4G026-F1
#
_entry.id   AF-A0A7V4G026-F1
#
_cell.length_a   1.000
_cell.length_b   1.000
_cell.length_c   1.000
_cell.angle_alpha   90.00
_cell.angle_beta   90.00
_cell.angle_gamma   90.00
#
_symmetry.space_group_name_H-M   'P 1'
#
loop_
_entity.id
_entity.type
_entity.pdbx_description
1 polymer ?
#
loop_
_entity_poly.entity_id
_entity_poly.type
_entity_poly.pdbx_seq_one_letter_code
_entity_poly.pdbx_strand_id
1 'polypeptide(L)'
;MAAFKLTGHGDDQRPHLRDVKALLADPRFLFLLPVAGLHWAAMVPYHGFFGILLHDRGFPAKITSYSFFVGVAAEIVVFLIFARLRRRFGLARLLSLSFAVSALRWWLVAFLHSAGAMVAVQLAHAFSFGIYWAAAMAWIADCVPTTLRATGQVLFTTATGLSSMVGYLLVGRLYDLSGGAGLPFAAAGALEMVPLTMVLFAQRRMAAWKHATSTTAD
;
A
#
# COMPACT_ATOMS: atom_id res chain seq x y z
N MET A 1 -19.58 6.96 20.27
CA MET A 1 -18.13 6.67 20.43
C MET A 1 -17.48 7.91 21.01
N ALA A 2 -17.01 7.82 22.26
CA ALA A 2 -16.36 8.94 22.93
C ALA A 2 -15.10 9.35 22.13
N ALA A 3 -15.09 10.58 21.64
CA ALA A 3 -13.90 11.18 21.06
C ALA A 3 -12.87 11.36 22.17
N PHE A 4 -11.94 10.42 22.28
CA PHE A 4 -10.74 10.60 23.09
C PHE A 4 -9.97 11.78 22.46
N LYS A 5 -10.16 12.98 23.01
CA LYS A 5 -9.44 14.18 22.59
C LYS A 5 -7.98 13.97 22.95
N LEU A 6 -7.17 13.62 21.96
CA LEU A 6 -5.72 13.78 22.01
C LEU A 6 -5.42 15.28 22.08
N THR A 7 -5.51 15.85 23.27
CA THR A 7 -5.04 17.22 23.54
C THR A 7 -3.52 17.16 23.54
N GLY A 8 -2.91 17.61 22.44
CA GLY A 8 -1.49 17.94 22.44
C GLY A 8 -1.24 18.93 23.57
N HIS A 9 -0.54 18.50 24.60
CA HIS A 9 -0.15 19.38 25.69
C HIS A 9 0.92 20.33 25.14
N GLY A 10 0.61 21.62 25.07
CA GLY A 10 1.63 22.64 24.89
C GLY A 10 2.50 22.67 26.13
N ASP A 11 3.75 22.19 26.00
CA ASP A 11 4.98 22.92 26.34
C ASP A 11 6.24 22.06 26.06
N ASP A 12 6.08 20.78 25.70
CA ASP A 12 7.19 19.92 25.27
C ASP A 12 6.85 19.28 23.92
N GLN A 13 7.56 19.67 22.85
CA GLN A 13 7.32 19.17 21.49
C GLN A 13 7.70 17.69 21.28
N ARG A 14 8.03 16.97 22.35
CA ARG A 14 8.50 15.60 22.30
C ARG A 14 7.31 14.64 22.45
N PRO A 15 7.11 13.72 21.49
CA PRO A 15 6.07 12.70 21.64
C PRO A 15 6.35 11.83 22.86
N HIS A 16 5.37 11.70 23.75
CA HIS A 16 5.49 10.84 24.92
C HIS A 16 5.02 9.41 24.59
N LEU A 17 5.46 8.43 25.38
CA LEU A 17 5.01 7.03 25.24
C LEU A 17 3.49 6.87 25.35
N ARG A 18 2.82 7.78 26.08
CA ARG A 18 1.36 7.79 26.19
C ARG A 18 0.69 8.13 24.86
N ASP A 19 1.27 9.04 24.08
CA ASP A 19 0.75 9.43 22.76
C ASP A 19 0.89 8.27 21.78
N VAL A 20 2.04 7.58 21.79
CA VAL A 20 2.26 6.36 20.99
C VAL A 20 1.24 5.28 21.34
N LYS A 21 1.02 5.02 22.64
CA LYS A 21 0.01 4.07 23.10
C LYS A 21 -1.40 4.46 22.65
N ALA A 22 -1.72 5.75 22.65
CA ALA A 22 -3.02 6.23 22.23
C ALA A 22 -3.22 6.10 20.70
N LEU A 23 -2.18 6.33 19.89
CA LEU A 23 -2.21 6.04 18.45
C LEU A 23 -2.40 4.54 18.18
N LEU A 24 -1.70 3.69 18.92
CA LEU A 24 -1.85 2.24 18.84
C LEU A 24 -3.17 1.73 19.46
N ALA A 25 -3.95 2.59 20.10
CA ALA A 25 -5.30 2.27 20.56
C ALA A 25 -6.38 2.78 19.59
N ASP A 26 -6.06 3.67 18.63
CA ASP A 26 -7.01 4.15 17.65
C ASP A 26 -7.28 3.07 16.59
N PRO A 27 -8.51 2.53 16.51
CA PRO A 27 -8.84 1.47 15.56
C PRO A 27 -8.65 1.90 14.09
N ARG A 28 -8.75 3.19 13.78
CA ARG A 28 -8.54 3.73 12.43
C ARG A 28 -7.08 3.67 12.02
N PHE A 29 -6.17 3.92 12.97
CA PHE A 29 -4.73 3.83 12.76
C PHE A 29 -4.30 2.35 12.73
N LEU A 30 -4.77 1.55 13.68
CA LEU A 30 -4.52 0.11 13.71
C LEU A 30 -5.02 -0.63 12.46
N PHE A 31 -6.13 -0.21 11.86
CA PHE A 31 -6.62 -0.81 10.61
C PHE A 31 -5.67 -0.54 9.43
N LEU A 32 -5.04 0.64 9.40
CA LEU A 32 -4.13 1.01 8.32
C LEU A 32 -2.86 0.15 8.33
N LEU A 33 -2.30 -0.16 9.50
CA LEU A 33 -1.03 -0.88 9.63
C LEU A 33 -0.98 -2.25 8.91
N PRO A 34 -1.91 -3.20 9.13
CA PRO A 34 -1.88 -4.49 8.43
C PRO A 34 -2.23 -4.35 6.95
N VAL A 35 -3.16 -3.46 6.58
CA VAL A 35 -3.51 -3.21 5.18
C VAL A 35 -2.30 -2.71 4.40
N ALA A 36 -1.59 -1.73 4.97
CA ALA A 36 -0.38 -1.16 4.43
C ALA A 36 0.78 -2.16 4.42
N GLY A 37 0.97 -2.89 5.52
CA GLY A 37 2.01 -3.90 5.66
C GLY A 37 1.87 -5.02 4.62
N LEU A 38 0.65 -5.53 4.41
CA LEU A 38 0.40 -6.58 3.41
C LEU A 38 0.67 -6.11 1.98
N HIS A 39 0.21 -4.91 1.62
CA HIS A 39 0.51 -4.32 0.32
C HIS A 39 2.03 -4.14 0.14
N TRP A 40 2.70 -3.60 1.15
CA TRP A 40 4.14 -3.38 1.11
C TRP A 40 4.93 -4.70 1.00
N ALA A 41 4.48 -5.76 1.69
CA ALA A 41 5.03 -7.11 1.53
C ALA A 41 4.83 -7.65 0.10
N ALA A 42 3.67 -7.40 -0.52
CA ALA A 42 3.41 -7.77 -1.91
C ALA A 42 4.29 -6.99 -2.91
N MET A 43 4.83 -5.83 -2.54
CA MET A 43 5.80 -5.09 -3.36
C MET A 43 7.23 -5.63 -3.29
N VAL A 44 7.54 -6.52 -2.34
CA VAL A 44 8.91 -7.03 -2.14
C VAL A 44 9.50 -7.70 -3.39
N PRO A 45 8.78 -8.56 -4.15
CA PRO A 45 9.32 -9.11 -5.39
C PRO A 45 9.75 -8.01 -6.37
N TYR A 46 9.01 -6.90 -6.43
CA TYR A 46 9.36 -5.80 -7.30
C TYR A 46 10.64 -5.06 -6.85
N HIS A 47 10.80 -4.85 -5.54
CA HIS A 47 11.95 -4.13 -4.99
C HIS A 47 13.25 -4.96 -5.03
N GLY A 48 13.17 -6.27 -4.77
CA GLY A 48 14.36 -7.13 -4.67
C GLY A 48 14.62 -8.06 -5.84
N PHE A 49 13.57 -8.50 -6.53
CA PHE A 49 13.64 -9.63 -7.48
C PHE A 49 13.23 -9.26 -8.90
N PHE A 50 12.79 -8.02 -9.17
CA PHE A 50 12.38 -7.63 -10.51
C PHE A 50 13.54 -7.69 -11.51
N GLY A 51 14.72 -7.19 -11.12
CA GLY A 51 15.92 -7.29 -11.96
C GLY A 51 16.31 -8.75 -12.23
N ILE A 52 16.19 -9.62 -11.21
CA ILE A 52 16.45 -11.06 -11.30
C ILE A 52 15.45 -11.70 -12.28
N LEU A 53 14.16 -11.40 -12.16
CA LEU A 53 13.12 -11.88 -13.09
C LEU A 53 13.43 -11.54 -14.55
N LEU A 54 13.89 -10.31 -14.81
CA LEU A 54 14.24 -9.90 -16.17
C LEU A 54 15.51 -10.60 -16.66
N HIS A 55 16.48 -10.77 -15.77
CA HIS A 55 17.70 -11.52 -16.06
C HIS A 55 17.41 -13.00 -16.36
N ASP A 56 16.58 -13.67 -15.55
CA ASP A 56 16.16 -15.07 -15.74
C ASP A 56 15.48 -15.28 -17.11
N ARG A 57 14.81 -14.24 -17.62
CA ARG A 57 14.17 -14.23 -18.95
C ARG A 57 15.09 -13.78 -20.08
N GLY A 58 16.37 -13.57 -19.81
CA GLY A 58 17.37 -13.17 -20.81
C GLY A 58 17.25 -11.73 -21.29
N PHE A 59 16.54 -10.85 -20.57
CA PHE A 59 16.44 -9.45 -20.96
C PHE A 59 17.72 -8.67 -20.60
N PRO A 60 18.09 -7.67 -21.43
CA PRO A 60 19.21 -6.79 -21.11
C PRO A 60 18.85 -5.88 -19.94
N ALA A 61 19.84 -5.54 -19.10
CA ALA A 61 19.67 -4.73 -17.89
C ALA A 61 18.98 -3.37 -18.12
N LYS A 62 19.08 -2.80 -19.32
CA LYS A 62 18.38 -1.57 -19.70
C LYS A 62 16.85 -1.65 -19.54
N ILE A 63 16.25 -2.85 -19.70
CA ILE A 63 14.81 -3.03 -19.54
C ILE A 63 14.40 -2.80 -18.09
N THR A 64 15.23 -3.22 -17.13
CA THR A 64 15.03 -2.92 -15.70
C THR A 64 15.02 -1.41 -15.46
N SER A 65 16.02 -0.69 -16.00
CA SER A 65 16.12 0.77 -15.86
C SER A 65 14.93 1.50 -16.51
N TYR A 66 14.54 1.13 -17.72
CA TYR A 66 13.37 1.72 -18.39
C TYR A 66 12.08 1.44 -17.63
N SER A 67 11.93 0.24 -17.08
CA SER A 67 10.78 -0.15 -16.27
C SER A 67 10.63 0.71 -15.02
N PHE A 68 11.73 0.93 -14.28
CA PHE A 68 11.72 1.83 -13.12
C PHE A 68 11.46 3.27 -13.51
N PHE A 69 12.12 3.77 -14.57
CA PHE A 69 11.93 5.13 -15.06
C PHE A 69 10.48 5.41 -15.43
N VAL A 70 9.86 4.55 -16.24
CA VAL A 70 8.45 4.70 -16.66
C VAL A 70 7.52 4.63 -15.45
N GLY A 71 7.78 3.73 -14.51
CA GLY A 71 7.00 3.63 -13.28
C GLY A 71 7.03 4.92 -12.44
N VAL A 72 8.22 5.45 -12.17
CA VAL A 72 8.39 6.68 -11.38
C VAL A 72 7.83 7.90 -12.13
N ALA A 73 8.03 7.99 -13.44
CA ALA A 73 7.46 9.08 -14.25
C ALA A 73 5.92 9.09 -14.17
N ALA A 74 5.28 7.93 -14.27
CA ALA A 74 3.84 7.79 -14.12
C ALA A 74 3.37 8.13 -12.70
N GLU A 75 4.14 7.73 -11.68
CA GLU A 75 3.85 8.02 -10.28
C GLU A 75 3.77 9.52 -9.99
N ILE A 76 4.72 10.31 -10.50
CA ILE A 76 4.73 11.77 -10.33
C ILE A 76 3.40 12.39 -10.81
N VAL A 77 2.89 11.93 -11.96
CA VAL A 77 1.60 12.41 -12.50
C VAL A 77 0.46 12.15 -11.53
N VAL A 78 0.41 10.95 -10.92
CA VAL A 78 -0.63 10.61 -9.93
C VAL A 78 -0.55 11.50 -8.69
N PHE A 79 0.65 11.78 -8.17
CA PHE A 79 0.80 12.68 -7.02
C PHE A 79 0.28 14.10 -7.32
N LEU A 80 0.55 14.63 -8.52
CA LEU A 80 0.05 15.94 -8.93
C LEU A 80 -1.48 16.03 -8.98
N ILE A 81 -2.16 14.92 -9.29
CA ILE A 81 -3.63 14.87 -9.38
C ILE A 81 -4.29 14.24 -8.14
N PHE A 82 -3.52 13.77 -7.16
CA PHE A 82 -4.04 12.97 -6.05
C PHE A 82 -5.11 13.71 -5.24
N ALA A 83 -4.94 15.00 -4.97
CA ALA A 83 -5.95 15.79 -4.25
C ALA A 83 -7.32 15.77 -4.97
N ARG A 84 -7.33 15.81 -6.31
CA ARG A 84 -8.55 15.73 -7.12
C ARG A 84 -9.14 14.32 -7.06
N LEU A 85 -8.29 13.28 -7.15
CA LEU A 85 -8.71 11.89 -7.03
C LEU A 85 -9.33 11.61 -5.66
N ARG A 86 -8.69 12.06 -4.57
CA ARG A 86 -9.19 11.91 -3.19
C ARG A 86 -10.55 12.56 -3.03
N ARG A 87 -10.75 13.77 -3.54
CA ARG A 87 -12.05 14.46 -3.48
C ARG A 87 -13.14 13.71 -4.23
N ARG A 88 -12.82 13.08 -5.36
CA ARG A 88 -13.81 12.38 -6.20
C ARG A 88 -14.15 10.98 -5.69
N PHE A 89 -13.15 10.21 -5.26
CA PHE A 89 -13.31 8.78 -4.96
C PHE A 89 -13.26 8.44 -3.47
N GLY A 90 -12.60 9.26 -2.66
CA GLY A 90 -12.32 8.98 -1.26
C GLY A 90 -11.18 7.98 -1.05
N LEU A 91 -10.58 7.97 0.14
CA LEU A 91 -9.38 7.17 0.43
C LEU A 91 -9.62 5.67 0.31
N ALA A 92 -10.74 5.16 0.83
CA ALA A 92 -11.00 3.74 0.82
C ALA A 92 -11.10 3.18 -0.61
N ARG A 93 -11.77 3.88 -1.54
CA ARG A 93 -11.89 3.42 -2.93
C ARG A 93 -10.56 3.49 -3.67
N LEU A 94 -9.76 4.52 -3.38
CA LEU A 94 -8.41 4.65 -3.92
C LEU A 94 -7.49 3.51 -3.45
N LEU A 95 -7.54 3.15 -2.17
CA LEU A 95 -6.81 1.98 -1.65
C LEU A 95 -7.28 0.67 -2.32
N SER A 96 -8.60 0.46 -2.45
CA SER A 96 -9.13 -0.71 -3.17
C SER A 96 -8.64 -0.76 -4.62
N LEU A 97 -8.63 0.38 -5.32
CA LEU A 97 -8.10 0.48 -6.68
C LEU A 97 -6.62 0.10 -6.71
N SER A 98 -5.82 0.61 -5.78
CA SER A 98 -4.39 0.31 -5.70
C SER A 98 -4.12 -1.18 -5.52
N PHE A 99 -4.82 -1.85 -4.61
CA PHE A 99 -4.63 -3.28 -4.38
C PHE A 99 -5.10 -4.12 -5.57
N ALA A 100 -6.23 -3.76 -6.20
CA ALA A 100 -6.70 -4.46 -7.40
C ALA A 100 -5.74 -4.31 -8.58
N VAL A 101 -5.23 -3.09 -8.83
CA VAL A 101 -4.26 -2.84 -9.90
C VAL A 101 -2.92 -3.50 -9.59
N SER A 102 -2.48 -3.48 -8.34
CA SER A 102 -1.25 -4.16 -7.90
C SER A 102 -1.34 -5.67 -8.12
N ALA A 103 -2.47 -6.29 -7.77
CA ALA A 103 -2.70 -7.72 -7.99
C ALA A 103 -2.58 -8.11 -9.47
N LEU A 104 -3.33 -7.39 -10.32
CA LEU A 104 -3.30 -7.59 -11.77
C LEU A 104 -1.89 -7.38 -12.31
N ARG A 105 -1.20 -6.32 -11.89
CA ARG A 105 0.17 -6.00 -12.31
C ARG A 105 1.13 -7.13 -11.95
N TRP A 106 1.07 -7.68 -10.74
CA TRP A 106 1.95 -8.77 -10.33
C TRP A 106 1.69 -10.07 -11.10
N TRP A 107 0.42 -10.40 -11.38
CA TRP A 107 0.12 -11.51 -12.28
C TRP A 107 0.64 -11.27 -13.70
N LEU A 108 0.47 -10.07 -14.25
CA LEU A 108 1.02 -9.75 -15.57
C LEU A 108 2.55 -9.88 -15.57
N VAL A 109 3.25 -9.31 -14.60
CA VAL A 109 4.73 -9.42 -14.50
C VAL A 109 5.18 -10.87 -14.35
N ALA A 110 4.42 -11.70 -13.64
CA ALA A 110 4.71 -13.13 -13.47
C ALA A 110 4.66 -13.93 -14.78
N PHE A 111 3.85 -13.50 -15.76
CA PHE A 111 3.64 -14.26 -17.01
C PHE A 111 4.10 -13.54 -18.30
N LEU A 112 4.45 -12.26 -18.23
CA LEU A 112 4.91 -11.50 -19.40
C LEU A 112 6.34 -11.87 -19.82
N HIS A 113 6.51 -12.14 -21.13
CA HIS A 113 7.78 -12.46 -21.77
C HIS A 113 8.18 -11.48 -22.89
N SER A 114 7.46 -10.35 -23.02
CA SER A 114 7.80 -9.28 -23.96
C SER A 114 8.42 -8.11 -23.21
N ALA A 115 9.60 -7.65 -23.66
CA ALA A 115 10.29 -6.50 -23.07
C ALA A 115 9.45 -5.22 -23.14
N GLY A 116 8.77 -4.98 -24.26
CA GLY A 116 7.89 -3.82 -24.42
C GLY A 116 6.69 -3.88 -23.46
N ALA A 117 6.05 -5.05 -23.36
CA ALA A 117 4.94 -5.24 -22.42
C ALA A 117 5.41 -5.11 -20.96
N MET A 118 6.62 -5.55 -20.64
CA MET A 118 7.22 -5.41 -19.32
C MET A 118 7.46 -3.96 -18.95
N VAL A 119 7.89 -3.10 -19.88
CA VAL A 119 8.02 -1.67 -19.60
C VAL A 119 6.64 -1.02 -19.49
N ALA A 120 5.71 -1.37 -20.38
CA ALA A 120 4.36 -0.80 -20.42
C ALA A 120 3.55 -1.11 -19.14
N VAL A 121 3.66 -2.32 -18.59
CA VAL A 121 2.95 -2.70 -17.36
C VAL A 121 3.39 -1.88 -16.15
N GLN A 122 4.56 -1.23 -16.21
CA GLN A 122 5.04 -0.34 -15.14
C GLN A 122 4.30 0.98 -15.08
N LEU A 123 3.54 1.37 -16.10
CA LEU A 123 2.61 2.50 -16.00
C LEU A 123 1.58 2.28 -14.89
N ALA A 124 1.23 1.01 -14.61
CA ALA A 124 0.37 0.66 -13.49
C ALA A 124 1.01 0.91 -12.11
N HIS A 125 2.32 1.20 -12.03
CA HIS A 125 3.02 1.55 -10.79
C HIS A 125 2.41 2.78 -10.11
N ALA A 126 2.01 3.78 -10.91
CA ALA A 126 1.39 4.99 -10.40
C ALA A 126 0.08 4.70 -9.64
N PHE A 127 -0.67 3.69 -10.11
CA PHE A 127 -1.94 3.28 -9.53
C PHE A 127 -1.76 2.29 -8.38
N SER A 128 -0.74 1.42 -8.44
CA SER A 128 -0.45 0.49 -7.34
C SER A 128 0.23 1.21 -6.18
N PHE A 129 1.39 1.83 -6.40
CA PHE A 129 2.22 2.43 -5.35
C PHE A 129 1.88 3.90 -5.11
N GLY A 130 1.78 4.71 -6.17
CA GLY A 130 1.54 6.14 -6.03
C GLY A 130 0.22 6.47 -5.33
N ILE A 131 -0.89 5.89 -5.81
CA ILE A 131 -2.20 6.07 -5.15
C ILE A 131 -2.18 5.52 -3.72
N TYR A 132 -1.61 4.32 -3.50
CA TYR A 132 -1.50 3.73 -2.17
C TYR A 132 -0.75 4.63 -1.19
N TRP A 133 0.45 5.09 -1.57
CA TRP A 133 1.31 5.89 -0.71
C TRP A 133 0.63 7.21 -0.35
N ALA A 134 0.10 7.92 -1.34
CA ALA A 134 -0.61 9.16 -1.12
C ALA A 134 -1.89 8.95 -0.27
N ALA A 135 -2.61 7.85 -0.47
CA ALA A 135 -3.78 7.49 0.33
C ALA A 135 -3.43 7.14 1.77
N ALA A 136 -2.35 6.40 2.01
CA ALA A 136 -1.86 6.08 3.34
C ALA A 136 -1.41 7.33 4.10
N MET A 137 -0.64 8.21 3.46
CA MET A 137 -0.24 9.49 4.06
C MET A 137 -1.42 10.40 4.36
N ALA A 138 -2.41 10.46 3.45
CA ALA A 138 -3.64 11.21 3.69
C ALA A 138 -4.48 10.59 4.82
N TRP A 139 -4.52 9.26 4.93
CA TRP A 139 -5.21 8.57 6.03
C TRP A 139 -4.57 8.88 7.37
N ILE A 140 -3.23 8.82 7.47
CA ILE A 140 -2.49 9.23 8.66
C ILE A 140 -2.80 10.69 8.99
N ALA A 141 -2.78 11.58 8.00
CA ALA A 141 -3.09 13.00 8.21
C ALA A 141 -4.52 13.24 8.73
N ASP A 142 -5.47 12.38 8.37
CA ASP A 142 -6.89 12.45 8.78
C ASP A 142 -7.14 11.86 10.19
N CYS A 143 -6.42 10.81 10.59
CA CYS A 143 -6.64 10.16 11.89
C CYS A 143 -5.66 10.59 12.99
N VAL A 144 -4.48 11.09 12.63
CA VAL A 144 -3.41 11.47 13.57
C VAL A 144 -3.35 12.99 13.77
N PRO A 145 -3.32 13.49 15.03
CA PRO A 145 -3.14 14.91 15.32
C PRO A 145 -1.89 15.48 14.66
N THR A 146 -1.93 16.75 14.25
CA THR A 146 -0.83 17.44 13.56
C THR A 146 0.51 17.32 14.27
N THR A 147 0.52 17.43 15.60
CA THR A 147 1.71 17.31 16.46
C THR A 147 2.31 15.91 16.50
N LEU A 148 1.53 14.87 16.17
CA LEU A 148 1.93 13.47 16.22
C LEU A 148 2.07 12.82 14.85
N ARG A 149 1.88 13.57 13.75
CA ARG A 149 1.92 13.01 12.38
C ARG A 149 3.25 12.33 12.05
N ALA A 150 4.37 12.93 12.45
CA ALA A 150 5.69 12.33 12.27
C ALA A 150 5.79 10.99 13.02
N THR A 151 5.32 10.93 14.27
CA THR A 151 5.24 9.69 15.06
C THR A 151 4.37 8.63 14.38
N GLY A 152 3.20 9.02 13.87
CA GLY A 152 2.32 8.13 13.11
C GLY A 152 2.98 7.59 11.84
N GLN A 153 3.74 8.42 11.12
CA GLN A 153 4.52 7.99 9.96
C GLN A 153 5.64 7.02 10.34
N VAL A 154 6.36 7.26 11.45
CA VAL A 154 7.39 6.34 11.95
C VAL A 154 6.80 4.97 12.29
N LEU A 155 5.66 4.93 12.99
CA LEU A 155 4.98 3.67 13.32
C LEU A 155 4.52 2.94 12.05
N PHE A 156 3.97 3.69 11.09
CA PHE A 156 3.59 3.15 9.79
C PHE A 156 4.78 2.55 9.04
N THR A 157 5.89 3.30 8.89
CA THR A 157 7.08 2.81 8.18
C THR A 157 7.75 1.65 8.90
N THR A 158 7.69 1.62 10.24
CA THR A 158 8.16 0.48 11.04
C THR A 158 7.33 -0.77 10.75
N ALA A 159 5.99 -0.65 10.72
CA ALA A 159 5.12 -1.75 10.40
C ALA A 159 5.38 -2.29 8.98
N THR A 160 5.46 -1.41 7.97
CA THR A 160 5.79 -1.83 6.59
C THR A 160 7.20 -2.39 6.45
N GLY A 161 8.16 -1.89 7.24
CA GLY A 161 9.52 -2.43 7.33
C GLY A 161 9.53 -3.87 7.84
N LEU A 162 8.83 -4.15 8.93
CA LEU A 162 8.67 -5.52 9.46
C LEU A 162 7.97 -6.44 8.45
N SER A 163 6.92 -5.95 7.78
CA SER A 163 6.27 -6.70 6.70
C SER A 163 7.22 -6.98 5.53
N SER A 164 8.12 -6.05 5.21
CA SER A 164 9.16 -6.26 4.18
C SER A 164 10.11 -7.36 4.57
N MET A 165 10.58 -7.38 5.82
CA MET A 165 11.52 -8.40 6.30
C MET A 165 10.92 -9.80 6.14
N VAL A 166 9.67 -9.99 6.57
CA VAL A 166 8.94 -11.25 6.38
C VAL A 166 8.76 -11.55 4.88
N GLY A 167 8.39 -10.54 4.09
CA GLY A 167 8.23 -10.66 2.65
C GLY A 167 9.50 -11.13 1.95
N TYR A 168 10.67 -10.59 2.28
CA TYR A 168 11.95 -10.98 1.67
C TYR A 168 12.30 -12.43 1.97
N LEU A 169 12.05 -12.91 3.20
CA LEU A 169 12.25 -14.32 3.57
C LEU A 169 11.35 -15.25 2.76
N LEU A 170 10.07 -14.87 2.57
CA LEU A 170 9.12 -15.66 1.79
C LEU A 170 9.46 -15.64 0.29
N VAL A 171 9.79 -14.48 -0.26
CA VAL A 171 10.15 -14.32 -1.68
C VAL A 171 11.41 -15.11 -2.01
N GLY A 172 12.44 -15.06 -1.16
CA GLY A 172 13.66 -15.88 -1.34
C GLY A 172 13.34 -17.37 -1.37
N ARG A 173 12.54 -17.86 -0.41
CA ARG A 173 12.11 -19.28 -0.42
C ARG A 173 11.30 -19.64 -1.66
N LEU A 174 10.37 -18.79 -2.10
CA LEU A 174 9.58 -19.03 -3.30
C LEU A 174 10.45 -19.06 -4.57
N TYR A 175 11.47 -18.21 -4.63
CA TYR A 175 12.47 -18.22 -5.69
C TYR A 175 13.23 -19.55 -5.71
N ASP A 176 13.78 -19.98 -4.57
CA ASP A 176 14.54 -21.23 -4.46
C ASP A 176 13.71 -22.47 -4.82
N LEU A 177 12.43 -22.50 -4.42
CA LEU A 177 11.52 -23.62 -4.70
C LEU A 177 11.11 -23.73 -6.18
N SER A 178 11.00 -22.60 -6.87
CA SER A 178 10.52 -22.57 -8.27
C SER A 178 11.64 -22.45 -9.29
N GLY A 179 12.87 -22.17 -8.86
CA GLY A 179 14.02 -21.97 -9.74
C GLY A 179 13.95 -20.69 -10.59
N GLY A 180 13.07 -19.75 -10.24
CA GLY A 180 12.95 -18.48 -10.97
C GLY A 180 12.01 -17.48 -10.29
N ALA A 181 12.15 -16.21 -10.65
CA ALA A 181 11.42 -15.15 -9.95
C ALA A 181 9.92 -15.05 -10.30
N GLY A 182 9.38 -15.85 -11.24
CA GLY A 182 7.97 -15.76 -11.65
C GLY A 182 6.97 -16.08 -10.53
N LEU A 183 7.20 -17.15 -9.76
CA LEU A 183 6.31 -17.58 -8.68
C LEU A 183 6.17 -16.51 -7.57
N PRO A 184 7.25 -15.87 -7.07
CA PRO A 184 7.13 -14.75 -6.15
C PRO A 184 6.19 -13.63 -6.60
N PHE A 185 6.20 -13.25 -7.88
CA PHE A 185 5.27 -12.24 -8.40
C PHE A 185 3.83 -12.76 -8.44
N ALA A 186 3.60 -14.01 -8.85
CA ALA A 186 2.26 -14.58 -8.82
C ALA A 186 1.68 -14.65 -7.40
N ALA A 187 2.51 -15.04 -6.43
CA ALA A 187 2.16 -15.08 -5.01
C ALA A 187 1.86 -13.69 -4.44
N ALA A 188 2.63 -12.66 -4.82
CA ALA A 188 2.33 -11.27 -4.47
C ALA A 188 0.98 -10.81 -5.03
N GLY A 189 0.63 -11.19 -6.26
CA GLY A 189 -0.68 -10.91 -6.83
C GLY A 189 -1.83 -11.52 -6.02
N ALA A 190 -1.65 -12.75 -5.52
CA ALA A 190 -2.60 -13.38 -4.61
C ALA A 190 -2.66 -12.68 -3.24
N LEU A 191 -1.51 -12.27 -2.70
CA LEU A 191 -1.43 -11.57 -1.41
C LEU A 191 -2.21 -10.25 -1.42
N GLU A 192 -2.19 -9.50 -2.53
CA GLU A 192 -2.95 -8.24 -2.70
C GLU A 192 -4.48 -8.41 -2.59
N MET A 193 -4.99 -9.63 -2.75
CA MET A 193 -6.42 -9.91 -2.51
C MET A 193 -6.80 -9.80 -1.04
N VAL A 194 -5.85 -10.00 -0.13
CA VAL A 194 -6.09 -9.86 1.31
C VAL A 194 -6.36 -8.39 1.70
N PRO A 195 -5.46 -7.41 1.47
CA PRO A 195 -5.75 -6.01 1.79
C PRO A 195 -6.93 -5.45 0.96
N LEU A 196 -7.13 -5.93 -0.27
CA LEU A 196 -8.33 -5.58 -1.07
C LEU A 196 -9.62 -5.97 -0.36
N THR A 197 -9.74 -7.25 0.03
CA THR A 197 -10.95 -7.75 0.70
C THR A 197 -11.17 -7.09 2.07
N MET A 198 -10.10 -6.83 2.82
CA MET A 198 -10.16 -6.08 4.09
C MET A 198 -10.80 -4.70 3.89
N VAL A 199 -10.34 -3.93 2.90
CA VAL A 199 -10.87 -2.58 2.64
C VAL A 199 -12.31 -2.64 2.10
N LEU A 200 -12.62 -3.56 1.19
CA LEU A 200 -13.99 -3.71 0.66
C LEU A 200 -14.98 -4.11 1.76
N PHE A 201 -14.60 -5.01 2.66
CA PHE A 201 -15.43 -5.41 3.79
C PHE A 201 -15.65 -4.24 4.77
N ALA A 202 -14.60 -3.47 5.07
CA ALA A 202 -14.70 -2.27 5.90
C ALA A 202 -15.65 -1.22 5.28
N GLN A 203 -15.58 -0.99 3.96
CA GLN A 203 -16.49 -0.10 3.24
C GLN A 203 -17.95 -0.53 3.36
N ARG A 204 -18.23 -1.84 3.17
CA ARG A 204 -19.59 -2.39 3.27
C ARG A 204 -20.17 -2.22 4.66
N ARG A 205 -19.38 -2.46 5.71
CA ARG A 205 -19.82 -2.25 7.10
C ARG A 205 -20.15 -0.79 7.39
N MET A 206 -19.33 0.14 6.92
CA MET A 206 -19.59 1.57 7.09
C MET A 206 -20.82 2.05 6.32
N ALA A 207 -21.06 1.52 5.11
CA ALA A 207 -22.25 1.85 4.32
C ALA A 207 -23.54 1.30 4.97
N ALA A 208 -23.51 0.03 5.41
CA ALA A 208 -24.64 -0.61 6.08
C ALA A 208 -25.05 0.14 7.37
N TRP A 209 -24.09 0.65 8.13
CA TRP A 209 -24.36 1.44 9.33
C TRP A 209 -25.05 2.77 9.02
N LYS A 210 -24.60 3.50 7.98
CA LYS A 210 -25.22 4.76 7.58
C LYS A 210 -26.69 4.58 7.18
N HIS A 211 -27.01 3.50 6.47
CA HIS A 211 -28.39 3.17 6.09
C HIS A 211 -29.24 2.77 7.30
N ALA A 212 -28.72 1.94 8.21
CA ALA A 212 -29.46 1.54 9.40
C ALA A 212 -29.81 2.72 10.33
N THR A 213 -28.89 3.68 10.49
CA THR A 213 -29.13 4.88 11.32
C THR A 213 -30.03 5.93 10.66
N SER A 214 -30.14 5.95 9.33
CA SER A 214 -31.11 6.82 8.64
C SER A 214 -32.53 6.28 8.70
N THR A 215 -32.71 4.95 8.68
CA THR A 215 -34.06 4.33 8.76
C THR A 215 -34.66 4.39 10.16
N THR A 216 -33.86 4.56 11.21
CA THR A 216 -34.35 4.70 12.61
C THR A 216 -34.64 6.15 13.01
N ALA A 217 -34.40 7.12 12.12
CA ALA A 217 -34.61 8.55 12.37
C ALA A 217 -35.88 9.11 11.70
N ASP A 218 -36.60 8.27 10.96
CA ASP A 218 -37.93 8.51 10.37
C ASP A 218 -38.98 7.69 11.14
#